data_AF-A0A1Q3SZ85-F1
#
_entry.id   AF-A0A1Q3SZ85-F1
#
_cell.length_a   1.000
_cell.length_b   1.000
_cell.length_c   1.000
_cell.angle_alpha   90.00
_cell.angle_beta   90.00
_cell.angle_gamma   90.00
#
_symmetry.space_group_name_H-M   'P 1'
#
loop_
_entity.id
_entity.type
_entity.pdbx_description
1 polymer ?
#
loop_
_entity_poly.entity_id
_entity_poly.type
_entity_poly.pdbx_seq_one_letter_code
_entity_poly.pdbx_strand_id
1 'polypeptide(L)'
;MSQADADLKIVWKGTNGQNFWAGRDGESAVAIVDHCMSKGADGTRATLESCANWFAKPKSEVSAHFGVGKDGRVWQFVDLRNTAWANGILEQPDLSLPWLAECVSRKINPNRRTISIEHEGDSNDTMPEAQYRATLALHRFLIATVGIKADRQHIVGHYQVTARQRANCPGAGFPWARLMSDLAASSFQDPVTGFAVNEPFASFWRDHGGLSVFGRPVSEAISGEKGFPECQSIQWFERARFELHPGGVIMLGLVGNEARKLFQMAI
;
A
#
# COMPACT_ATOMS: atom_id res chain seq x y z
N MET A 1 -13.02 3.21 6.35
CA MET A 1 -11.84 3.41 5.55
C MET A 1 -11.75 4.86 5.65
N SER A 2 -10.76 5.31 6.42
CA SER A 2 -10.40 6.69 6.32
C SER A 2 -10.19 7.02 4.84
N GLN A 3 -10.47 8.26 4.46
CA GLN A 3 -10.36 8.83 3.11
C GLN A 3 -9.03 8.52 2.34
N ALA A 4 -8.10 7.80 2.99
CA ALA A 4 -6.86 7.20 2.54
C ALA A 4 -6.95 6.14 1.44
N ASP A 5 -7.82 5.14 1.60
CA ASP A 5 -7.67 3.85 0.90
C ASP A 5 -8.31 3.81 -0.49
N ALA A 6 -8.51 5.01 -1.02
CA ALA A 6 -9.62 5.37 -1.85
C ALA A 6 -9.16 6.15 -3.10
N ASP A 7 -8.10 6.93 -2.92
CA ASP A 7 -7.50 7.82 -3.92
C ASP A 7 -5.99 7.57 -4.03
N LEU A 8 -5.53 6.31 -3.93
CA LEU A 8 -4.11 6.01 -4.13
C LEU A 8 -3.72 6.34 -5.58
N LYS A 9 -3.24 7.57 -5.77
CA LYS A 9 -2.73 8.07 -7.03
C LYS A 9 -1.21 7.96 -7.01
N ILE A 10 -0.71 6.96 -7.73
CA ILE A 10 0.72 6.77 -7.95
C ILE A 10 1.14 7.60 -9.17
N VAL A 11 2.06 8.54 -8.98
CA VAL A 11 2.62 9.35 -10.07
C VAL A 11 3.99 8.79 -10.47
N TRP A 12 4.13 8.39 -11.73
CA TRP A 12 5.43 7.99 -12.26
C TRP A 12 6.37 9.20 -12.35
N LYS A 13 7.54 9.08 -11.70
CA LYS A 13 8.64 10.05 -11.79
C LYS A 13 9.87 9.48 -12.49
N GLY A 14 10.07 8.16 -12.37
CA GLY A 14 11.27 7.50 -12.86
C GLY A 14 12.52 7.82 -12.02
N THR A 15 13.54 7.00 -12.18
CA THR A 15 14.91 7.24 -11.70
C THR A 15 15.85 7.31 -12.90
N ASN A 16 17.13 7.64 -12.70
CA ASN A 16 18.13 7.47 -13.74
C ASN A 16 18.21 6.01 -14.19
N GLY A 17 18.33 5.75 -15.50
CA GLY A 17 18.42 4.41 -16.08
C GLY A 17 19.60 3.57 -15.58
N GLN A 18 20.60 4.21 -14.97
CA GLN A 18 21.77 3.56 -14.38
C GLN A 18 21.61 3.22 -12.89
N ASN A 19 20.50 3.61 -12.24
CA ASN A 19 20.32 3.46 -10.79
C ASN A 19 19.41 2.28 -10.40
N PHE A 20 19.21 1.31 -11.28
CA PHE A 20 18.46 0.08 -11.01
C PHE A 20 18.92 -1.03 -11.95
N TRP A 21 18.60 -2.28 -11.62
CA TRP A 21 18.78 -3.39 -12.57
C TRP A 21 17.46 -3.75 -13.24
N ALA A 22 17.48 -3.99 -14.55
CA ALA A 22 16.36 -4.58 -15.25
C ALA A 22 16.09 -5.99 -14.72
N GLY A 23 14.81 -6.32 -14.52
CA GLY A 23 14.41 -7.61 -13.96
C GLY A 23 14.84 -7.81 -12.51
N ARG A 24 14.66 -9.05 -12.02
CA ARG A 24 15.04 -9.50 -10.67
C ARG A 24 15.95 -10.73 -10.69
N ASP A 25 16.60 -11.01 -11.82
CA ASP A 25 17.58 -12.08 -11.96
C ASP A 25 17.04 -13.45 -11.52
N GLY A 26 15.82 -13.78 -11.97
CA GLY A 26 15.12 -15.04 -11.61
C GLY A 26 14.42 -15.04 -10.25
N GLU A 27 14.65 -14.02 -9.41
CA GLU A 27 14.01 -13.91 -8.09
C GLU A 27 12.67 -13.17 -8.15
N SER A 28 11.87 -13.31 -7.09
CA SER A 28 10.59 -12.60 -6.91
C SER A 28 10.62 -11.72 -5.67
N ALA A 29 9.95 -10.57 -5.72
CA ALA A 29 9.76 -9.75 -4.53
C ALA A 29 8.88 -10.49 -3.52
N VAL A 30 9.35 -10.60 -2.28
CA VAL A 30 8.65 -11.28 -1.19
C VAL A 30 8.45 -10.38 0.04
N ALA A 31 9.11 -9.22 0.08
CA ALA A 31 9.08 -8.32 1.22
C ALA A 31 9.03 -6.84 0.80
N ILE A 32 8.48 -6.00 1.67
CA ILE A 32 8.53 -4.53 1.61
C ILE A 32 9.58 -4.06 2.63
N VAL A 33 10.47 -3.18 2.20
CA VAL A 33 11.42 -2.49 3.07
C VAL A 33 11.06 -1.02 3.13
N ASP A 34 10.69 -0.55 4.32
CA ASP A 34 10.39 0.85 4.60
C ASP A 34 11.65 1.62 4.99
N HIS A 35 11.82 2.76 4.34
CA HIS A 35 12.92 3.69 4.51
C HIS A 35 12.41 5.08 4.91
N CYS A 36 13.29 5.89 5.49
CA CYS A 36 13.08 7.33 5.65
C CYS A 36 14.08 8.10 4.77
N MET A 37 13.61 9.15 4.11
CA MET A 37 14.42 10.05 3.30
C MET A 37 15.32 10.84 4.26
N SER A 38 16.51 10.34 4.52
CA SER A 38 17.46 10.91 5.48
C SER A 38 17.86 12.34 5.07
N LYS A 39 18.47 13.11 5.98
CA LYS A 39 18.92 14.49 5.70
C LYS A 39 19.81 14.56 4.45
N GLY A 40 19.60 15.61 3.65
CA GLY A 40 20.46 15.94 2.53
C GLY A 40 21.89 16.26 2.99
N ALA A 41 22.84 16.29 2.05
CA ALA A 41 24.25 16.56 2.34
C ALA A 41 24.49 17.96 2.96
N ASP A 42 23.52 18.87 2.86
CA ASP A 42 23.51 20.21 3.45
C ASP A 42 22.86 20.26 4.86
N GLY A 43 22.44 19.11 5.40
CA GLY A 43 21.78 19.01 6.70
C GLY A 43 20.29 19.36 6.70
N THR A 44 19.71 19.69 5.54
CA THR A 44 18.28 19.94 5.40
C THR A 44 17.48 18.63 5.44
N ARG A 45 16.23 18.69 5.93
CA ARG A 45 15.33 17.53 5.91
C ARG A 45 14.97 17.23 4.45
N ALA A 46 15.17 15.99 4.02
CA ALA A 46 14.83 15.60 2.66
C ALA A 46 13.31 15.57 2.47
N THR A 47 12.89 16.05 1.31
CA THR A 47 11.51 16.02 0.81
C THR A 47 11.35 14.95 -0.27
N LEU A 48 10.10 14.65 -0.62
CA LEU A 48 9.79 13.79 -1.76
C LEU A 48 10.42 14.35 -3.07
N GLU A 49 10.43 15.68 -3.24
CA GLU A 49 11.08 16.38 -4.36
C GLU A 49 12.60 16.20 -4.35
N SER A 50 13.26 16.41 -3.21
CA SER A 50 14.73 16.26 -3.15
C SER A 50 15.16 14.82 -3.39
N CYS A 51 14.38 13.85 -2.91
CA CYS A 51 14.59 12.42 -3.18
C CYS A 51 14.51 12.12 -4.68
N ALA A 52 13.44 12.57 -5.35
CA ALA A 52 13.28 12.41 -6.80
C ALA A 52 14.45 13.05 -7.58
N ASN A 53 14.85 14.26 -7.18
CA ASN A 53 15.97 14.97 -7.81
C ASN A 53 17.30 14.23 -7.62
N TRP A 54 17.50 13.57 -6.49
CA TRP A 54 18.70 12.77 -6.21
C TRP A 54 18.71 11.50 -7.06
N PHE A 55 17.62 10.74 -7.09
CA PHE A 55 17.48 9.52 -7.90
C PHE A 55 17.65 9.77 -9.41
N ALA A 56 17.35 10.98 -9.91
CA ALA A 56 17.60 11.35 -11.30
C ALA A 56 19.10 11.48 -11.67
N LYS A 57 20.01 11.55 -10.69
CA LYS A 57 21.45 11.69 -10.95
C LYS A 57 22.13 10.33 -11.11
N PRO A 58 22.94 10.11 -12.17
CA PRO A 58 23.65 8.84 -12.34
C PRO A 58 24.63 8.56 -11.19
N LYS A 59 25.22 9.61 -10.62
CA LYS A 59 26.14 9.50 -9.48
C LYS A 59 25.47 9.15 -8.14
N SER A 60 24.14 9.06 -8.09
CA SER A 60 23.48 8.70 -6.82
C SER A 60 23.72 7.24 -6.48
N GLU A 61 23.76 6.36 -7.50
CA GLU A 61 23.93 4.91 -7.36
C GLU A 61 22.94 4.29 -6.35
N VAL A 62 21.77 4.93 -6.20
CA VAL A 62 20.67 4.52 -5.33
C VAL A 62 19.34 4.84 -5.97
N SER A 63 18.33 4.04 -5.63
CA SER A 63 16.94 4.25 -6.00
C SER A 63 16.00 3.50 -5.04
N ALA A 64 14.71 3.83 -5.08
CA ALA A 64 13.65 3.06 -4.45
C ALA A 64 12.52 2.78 -5.45
N HIS A 65 11.58 1.90 -5.12
CA HIS A 65 10.42 1.68 -5.98
C HIS A 65 9.44 2.84 -5.82
N PHE A 66 9.17 3.25 -4.58
CA PHE A 66 8.22 4.31 -4.27
C PHE A 66 8.77 5.35 -3.29
N GLY A 67 8.16 6.54 -3.30
CA GLY A 67 8.31 7.56 -2.27
C GLY A 67 6.94 8.07 -1.81
N VAL A 68 6.78 8.31 -0.52
CA VAL A 68 5.56 8.85 0.10
C VAL A 68 5.88 10.16 0.79
N GLY A 69 5.26 11.24 0.29
CA GLY A 69 5.41 12.59 0.82
C GLY A 69 4.63 12.82 2.11
N LYS A 70 5.01 13.83 2.89
CA LYS A 70 4.31 14.19 4.14
C LYS A 70 2.86 14.61 3.93
N ASP A 71 2.54 15.06 2.73
CA ASP A 71 1.20 15.46 2.27
C ASP A 71 0.39 14.29 1.68
N GLY A 72 0.92 13.06 1.71
CA GLY A 72 0.26 11.87 1.19
C GLY A 72 0.43 11.62 -0.32
N ARG A 73 1.21 12.44 -1.04
CA ARG A 73 1.56 12.12 -2.44
C ARG A 73 2.41 10.85 -2.51
N VAL A 74 2.09 9.97 -3.47
CA VAL A 74 2.85 8.74 -3.74
C VAL A 74 3.47 8.82 -5.12
N TRP A 75 4.79 8.72 -5.20
CA TRP A 75 5.54 8.69 -6.45
C TRP A 75 6.20 7.33 -6.67
N GLN A 76 6.27 6.90 -7.92
CA GLN A 76 7.01 5.69 -8.32
C GLN A 76 8.25 6.06 -9.14
N PHE A 77 9.37 5.45 -8.78
CA PHE A 77 10.67 5.70 -9.44
C PHE A 77 11.17 4.49 -10.22
N VAL A 78 10.94 3.27 -9.71
CA VAL A 78 11.33 2.01 -10.36
C VAL A 78 10.10 1.12 -10.56
N ASP A 79 10.00 0.54 -11.76
CA ASP A 79 8.95 -0.42 -12.11
C ASP A 79 9.07 -1.68 -11.24
N LEU A 80 7.94 -2.25 -10.79
CA LEU A 80 7.91 -3.42 -9.91
C LEU A 80 8.65 -4.64 -10.48
N ARG A 81 8.73 -4.75 -11.82
CA ARG A 81 9.46 -5.82 -12.52
C ARG A 81 10.97 -5.69 -12.40
N ASN A 82 11.48 -4.50 -12.07
CA ASN A 82 12.90 -4.18 -11.97
C ASN A 82 13.36 -4.16 -10.51
N THR A 83 14.67 -4.08 -10.31
CA THR A 83 15.31 -4.08 -8.99
C THR A 83 15.85 -2.70 -8.65
N ALA A 84 15.18 -1.99 -7.74
CA ALA A 84 15.70 -0.75 -7.15
C ALA A 84 16.92 -1.02 -6.25
N TRP A 85 17.80 -0.03 -6.10
CA TRP A 85 19.02 -0.12 -5.30
C TRP A 85 18.85 0.64 -3.98
N ALA A 86 18.09 0.07 -3.04
CA ALA A 86 17.65 0.75 -1.82
C ALA A 86 18.30 0.22 -0.54
N ASN A 87 18.59 -1.07 -0.48
CA ASN A 87 19.01 -1.72 0.77
C ASN A 87 20.49 -1.47 1.12
N GLY A 88 21.30 -1.03 0.15
CA GLY A 88 22.74 -0.87 0.34
C GLY A 88 23.47 -2.21 0.55
N ILE A 89 24.61 -2.16 1.23
CA ILE A 89 25.40 -3.34 1.59
C ILE A 89 24.75 -4.01 2.80
N LEU A 90 24.65 -5.34 2.75
CA LEU A 90 24.20 -6.14 3.90
C LEU A 90 25.22 -6.07 5.03
N GLU A 91 24.84 -5.49 6.16
CA GLU A 91 25.66 -5.45 7.37
C GLU A 91 24.80 -5.78 8.59
N GLN A 92 25.07 -6.94 9.20
CA GLN A 92 24.29 -7.50 10.31
C GLN A 92 22.79 -7.61 10.00
N PRO A 93 22.41 -8.36 8.94
CA PRO A 93 21.01 -8.62 8.64
C PRO A 93 20.32 -9.38 9.78
N ASP A 94 19.04 -9.09 10.00
CA ASP A 94 18.18 -9.86 10.90
C ASP A 94 17.85 -11.22 10.29
N LEU A 95 18.66 -12.23 10.63
CA LEU A 95 18.51 -13.60 10.14
C LEU A 95 17.30 -14.34 10.73
N SER A 96 16.52 -13.72 11.62
CA SER A 96 15.22 -14.26 12.02
C SER A 96 14.16 -14.14 10.91
N LEU A 97 14.40 -13.27 9.92
CA LEU A 97 13.59 -13.13 8.71
C LEU A 97 13.94 -14.24 7.71
N PRO A 98 13.06 -15.22 7.44
CA PRO A 98 13.44 -16.40 6.64
C PRO A 98 13.91 -16.06 5.21
N TRP A 99 13.26 -15.10 4.57
CA TRP A 99 13.63 -14.67 3.22
C TRP A 99 15.00 -13.97 3.17
N LEU A 100 15.38 -13.27 4.25
CA LEU A 100 16.67 -12.58 4.34
C LEU A 100 17.79 -13.57 4.67
N ALA A 101 17.52 -14.53 5.55
CA ALA A 101 18.42 -15.66 5.82
C ALA A 101 18.68 -16.48 4.55
N GLU A 102 17.65 -16.70 3.73
CA GLU A 102 17.78 -17.31 2.40
C GLU A 102 18.66 -16.46 1.46
N CYS A 103 18.48 -15.14 1.43
CA CYS A 103 19.34 -14.26 0.62
C CYS A 103 20.81 -14.41 1.00
N VAL A 104 21.10 -14.44 2.30
CA VAL A 104 22.47 -14.60 2.81
C VAL A 104 23.05 -15.96 2.45
N SER A 105 22.30 -17.05 2.67
CA SER A 105 22.79 -18.40 2.40
C SER A 105 23.03 -18.67 0.91
N ARG A 106 22.16 -18.15 0.04
CA ARG A 106 22.25 -18.29 -1.42
C ARG A 106 23.06 -17.19 -2.10
N LYS A 107 23.60 -16.22 -1.35
CA LYS A 107 24.31 -15.03 -1.86
C LYS A 107 23.47 -14.21 -2.84
N ILE A 108 22.16 -14.13 -2.62
CA ILE A 108 21.25 -13.27 -3.38
C ILE A 108 21.31 -11.86 -2.80
N ASN A 109 21.38 -10.85 -3.66
CA ASN A 109 21.24 -9.47 -3.25
C ASN A 109 19.77 -9.20 -2.80
N PRO A 110 19.51 -8.77 -1.55
CA PRO A 110 18.16 -8.54 -1.04
C PRO A 110 17.32 -7.58 -1.88
N ASN A 111 17.93 -6.62 -2.56
CA ASN A 111 17.19 -5.73 -3.48
C ASN A 111 16.36 -6.52 -4.50
N ARG A 112 16.83 -7.69 -4.94
CA ARG A 112 16.12 -8.58 -5.88
C ARG A 112 14.82 -9.14 -5.28
N ARG A 113 14.77 -9.30 -3.95
CA ARG A 113 13.68 -9.91 -3.18
C ARG A 113 12.77 -8.89 -2.49
N THR A 114 13.00 -7.59 -2.66
CA THR A 114 12.24 -6.55 -1.95
C THR A 114 11.62 -5.50 -2.88
N ILE A 115 10.51 -4.91 -2.43
CA ILE A 115 10.01 -3.60 -2.85
C ILE A 115 10.41 -2.58 -1.78
N SER A 116 10.87 -1.40 -2.18
CA SER A 116 11.38 -0.37 -1.27
C SER A 116 10.53 0.89 -1.33
N ILE A 117 10.20 1.43 -0.15
CA ILE A 117 9.37 2.63 0.00
C ILE A 117 10.14 3.67 0.83
N GLU A 118 10.41 4.82 0.24
CA GLU A 118 10.99 5.97 0.93
C GLU A 118 9.89 6.84 1.55
N HIS A 119 10.02 7.19 2.83
CA HIS A 119 9.09 8.10 3.50
C HIS A 119 9.77 9.45 3.73
N GLU A 120 9.14 10.52 3.24
CA GLU A 120 9.61 11.89 3.47
C GLU A 120 9.75 12.21 4.97
N GLY A 121 10.91 12.75 5.35
CA GLY A 121 11.29 12.99 6.75
C GLY A 121 12.45 12.11 7.21
N ASP A 122 13.09 12.50 8.31
CA ASP A 122 14.18 11.73 8.91
C ASP A 122 13.71 10.79 10.04
N SER A 123 14.62 9.97 10.56
CA SER A 123 14.32 8.93 11.55
C SER A 123 13.75 9.44 12.88
N ASN A 124 13.83 10.75 13.16
CA ASN A 124 13.27 11.38 14.36
C ASN A 124 11.87 11.97 14.12
N ASP A 125 11.39 11.94 12.89
CA ASP A 125 10.11 12.54 12.54
C ASP A 125 8.94 11.64 12.95
N THR A 126 7.85 12.26 13.39
CA THR A 126 6.55 11.59 13.47
C THR A 126 5.87 11.64 12.10
N MET A 127 5.43 10.48 11.60
CA MET A 127 4.71 10.38 10.33
C MET A 127 3.35 11.10 10.42
N PRO A 128 3.09 12.14 9.60
CA PRO A 128 1.79 12.80 9.57
C PRO A 128 0.69 11.87 9.07
N GLU A 129 -0.55 12.14 9.45
CA GLU A 129 -1.71 11.31 9.09
C GLU A 129 -1.87 11.14 7.56
N ALA A 130 -1.63 12.19 6.77
CA ALA A 130 -1.72 12.10 5.32
C ALA A 130 -0.68 11.13 4.72
N GLN A 131 0.56 11.17 5.22
CA GLN A 131 1.62 10.24 4.85
C GLN A 131 1.26 8.81 5.27
N TYR A 132 0.81 8.61 6.51
CA TYR A 132 0.40 7.28 7.01
C TYR A 132 -0.70 6.65 6.17
N ARG A 133 -1.73 7.43 5.84
CA ARG A 133 -2.85 7.01 4.99
C ARG A 133 -2.38 6.54 3.61
N ALA A 134 -1.49 7.31 2.99
CA ALA A 134 -0.89 6.94 1.72
C ALA A 134 0.01 5.69 1.83
N THR A 135 0.79 5.57 2.91
CA THR A 135 1.60 4.39 3.20
C THR A 135 0.74 3.14 3.36
N LEU A 136 -0.36 3.19 4.12
CA LEU A 136 -1.29 2.07 4.29
C LEU A 136 -1.90 1.64 2.94
N ALA A 137 -2.40 2.60 2.16
CA ALA A 137 -2.97 2.33 0.85
C ALA A 137 -1.94 1.71 -0.10
N LEU A 138 -0.71 2.21 -0.11
CA LEU A 138 0.39 1.67 -0.91
C LEU A 138 0.77 0.25 -0.48
N HIS A 139 0.84 -0.03 0.83
CA HIS A 139 1.08 -1.38 1.32
C HIS A 139 0.01 -2.36 0.86
N ARG A 140 -1.28 -1.99 0.97
CA ARG A 140 -2.40 -2.81 0.48
C ARG A 140 -2.30 -3.08 -1.02
N PHE A 141 -1.99 -2.06 -1.82
CA PHE A 141 -1.73 -2.21 -3.25
C PHE A 141 -0.60 -3.21 -3.53
N LEU A 142 0.53 -3.11 -2.81
CA LEU A 142 1.67 -4.02 -3.00
C LEU A 142 1.39 -5.44 -2.54
N ILE A 143 0.68 -5.62 -1.42
CA ILE A 143 0.22 -6.92 -0.93
C ILE A 143 -0.63 -7.61 -2.01
N ALA A 144 -1.62 -6.91 -2.57
CA ALA A 144 -2.51 -7.45 -3.59
C ALA A 144 -1.81 -7.69 -4.93
N THR A 145 -0.95 -6.76 -5.36
CA THR A 145 -0.33 -6.80 -6.70
C THR A 145 0.86 -7.76 -6.77
N VAL A 146 1.65 -7.84 -5.70
CA VAL A 146 2.89 -8.63 -5.65
C VAL A 146 2.70 -9.95 -4.91
N GLY A 147 1.67 -10.07 -4.07
CA GLY A 147 1.44 -11.26 -3.23
C GLY A 147 2.30 -11.28 -1.97
N ILE A 148 2.70 -10.11 -1.45
CA ILE A 148 3.49 -9.99 -0.22
C ILE A 148 2.60 -10.22 0.99
N LYS A 149 3.06 -11.00 1.98
CA LYS A 149 2.29 -11.25 3.21
C LYS A 149 2.24 -10.01 4.09
N ALA A 150 1.06 -9.75 4.68
CA ALA A 150 0.81 -8.61 5.55
C ALA A 150 1.26 -8.88 7.01
N ASP A 151 2.55 -9.12 7.22
CA ASP A 151 3.13 -9.42 8.53
C ASP A 151 4.51 -8.77 8.74
N ARG A 152 5.04 -8.83 9.96
CA ARG A 152 6.37 -8.28 10.31
C ARG A 152 7.57 -9.10 9.86
N GLN A 153 7.34 -10.28 9.26
CA GLN A 153 8.40 -11.03 8.60
C GLN A 153 8.61 -10.55 7.16
N HIS A 154 7.60 -9.95 6.52
CA HIS A 154 7.67 -9.54 5.12
C HIS A 154 7.55 -8.02 4.93
N ILE A 155 6.93 -7.30 5.85
CA ILE A 155 6.98 -5.84 5.91
C ILE A 155 8.01 -5.51 6.99
N VAL A 156 9.11 -4.84 6.64
CA VAL A 156 10.27 -4.64 7.51
C VAL A 156 10.84 -3.23 7.38
N GLY A 157 11.58 -2.78 8.39
CA GLY A 157 12.37 -1.55 8.28
C GLY A 157 13.75 -1.81 7.69
N HIS A 158 14.36 -0.79 7.08
CA HIS A 158 15.72 -0.88 6.57
C HIS A 158 16.74 -1.31 7.64
N TYR A 159 16.50 -0.95 8.91
CA TYR A 159 17.31 -1.39 10.06
C TYR A 159 17.41 -2.92 10.20
N GLN A 160 16.43 -3.68 9.71
CA GLN A 160 16.45 -5.14 9.77
C GLN A 160 17.30 -5.75 8.65
N VAL A 161 17.53 -5.02 7.56
CA VAL A 161 18.36 -5.46 6.42
C VAL A 161 19.82 -5.06 6.62
N THR A 162 20.05 -3.83 7.10
CA THR A 162 21.40 -3.27 7.32
C THR A 162 21.46 -2.53 8.67
N ALA A 163 21.50 -3.28 9.77
CA ALA A 163 21.44 -2.74 11.12
C ALA A 163 22.62 -1.80 11.47
N ARG A 164 23.81 -2.03 10.92
CA ARG A 164 25.01 -1.23 11.29
C ARG A 164 24.99 0.19 10.74
N GLN A 165 24.61 0.40 9.48
CA GLN A 165 24.62 1.73 8.85
C GLN A 165 23.28 2.45 8.95
N ARG A 166 22.20 1.70 9.17
CA ARG A 166 20.81 2.18 9.08
C ARG A 166 19.97 1.74 10.27
N ALA A 167 20.60 1.65 11.45
CA ALA A 167 20.00 1.20 12.72
C ALA A 167 18.64 1.84 13.05
N ASN A 168 18.41 3.07 12.60
CA ASN A 168 17.22 3.86 12.92
C ASN A 168 16.30 4.09 11.72
N CYS A 169 16.49 3.44 10.57
CA CYS A 169 15.67 3.66 9.37
C CYS A 169 14.55 2.59 9.32
N PRO A 170 13.24 2.93 9.28
CA PRO A 170 12.65 4.23 8.91
C PRO A 170 12.35 5.22 10.06
N GLY A 171 12.71 4.89 11.30
CA GLY A 171 12.59 5.80 12.44
C GLY A 171 11.60 5.34 13.48
N ALA A 172 11.75 5.87 14.70
CA ALA A 172 10.85 5.55 15.81
C ALA A 172 9.43 6.08 15.60
N GLY A 173 9.26 7.10 14.75
CA GLY A 173 7.95 7.64 14.39
C GLY A 173 7.21 6.86 13.29
N PHE A 174 7.79 5.78 12.76
CA PHE A 174 7.08 4.89 11.84
C PHE A 174 6.07 4.04 12.63
N PRO A 175 4.76 4.12 12.34
CA PRO A 175 3.72 3.58 13.22
C PRO A 175 3.46 2.08 12.96
N TRP A 176 4.45 1.22 13.24
CA TRP A 176 4.40 -0.23 12.94
C TRP A 176 3.16 -0.93 13.50
N ALA A 177 2.85 -0.71 14.78
CA ALA A 177 1.70 -1.36 15.42
C ALA A 177 0.37 -0.95 14.76
N ARG A 178 0.22 0.34 14.42
CA ARG A 178 -0.96 0.84 13.72
C ARG A 178 -1.03 0.28 12.30
N LEU A 179 0.07 0.27 11.55
CA LEU A 179 0.12 -0.31 10.20
C LEU A 179 -0.30 -1.79 10.22
N MET A 180 0.26 -2.61 11.12
CA MET A 180 -0.10 -4.03 11.19
C MET A 180 -1.57 -4.22 11.61
N SER A 181 -2.06 -3.42 12.55
CA SER A 181 -3.48 -3.43 12.95
C SER A 181 -4.40 -3.08 11.77
N ASP A 182 -4.10 -2.01 11.05
CA ASP A 182 -4.94 -1.53 9.95
C ASP A 182 -4.84 -2.44 8.71
N LEU A 183 -3.72 -3.14 8.51
CA LEU A 183 -3.60 -4.18 7.49
C LEU A 183 -4.40 -5.44 7.84
N ALA A 184 -4.43 -5.81 9.12
CA ALA A 184 -5.21 -6.96 9.61
C ALA A 184 -6.72 -6.66 9.73
N ALA A 185 -7.13 -5.39 9.69
CA ALA A 185 -8.51 -5.00 9.88
C ALA A 185 -9.45 -5.60 8.80
N SER A 186 -10.43 -6.35 9.29
CA SER A 186 -11.55 -6.94 8.55
C SER A 186 -12.72 -5.96 8.36
N SER A 187 -12.62 -4.78 8.97
CA SER A 187 -13.61 -3.72 8.83
C SER A 187 -12.96 -2.35 8.83
N PHE A 188 -13.73 -1.36 8.39
CA PHE A 188 -13.29 0.00 8.34
C PHE A 188 -14.44 0.95 8.63
N GLN A 189 -14.18 2.11 9.24
CA GLN A 189 -15.17 3.17 9.38
C GLN A 189 -14.86 4.34 8.46
N ASP A 190 -15.81 4.75 7.62
CA ASP A 190 -15.65 5.93 6.77
C ASP A 190 -15.79 7.21 7.62
N PRO A 191 -14.80 8.10 7.63
CA PRO A 191 -14.80 9.28 8.49
C PRO A 191 -15.66 10.43 7.93
N VAL A 192 -16.10 10.34 6.68
CA VAL A 192 -16.95 11.34 6.04
C VAL A 192 -18.41 10.96 6.21
N THR A 193 -18.76 9.70 5.91
CA THR A 193 -20.16 9.24 6.02
C THR A 193 -20.49 8.63 7.38
N GLY A 194 -19.47 8.28 8.18
CA GLY A 194 -19.62 7.65 9.49
C GLY A 194 -19.90 6.14 9.42
N PHE A 195 -20.26 5.61 8.24
CA PHE A 195 -20.66 4.22 8.08
C PHE A 195 -19.48 3.27 8.09
N ALA A 196 -19.67 2.14 8.76
CA ALA A 196 -18.71 1.05 8.75
C ALA A 196 -18.93 0.15 7.52
N VAL A 197 -17.85 -0.37 6.96
CA VAL A 197 -17.89 -1.49 6.02
C VAL A 197 -17.18 -2.63 6.72
N ASN A 198 -17.93 -3.69 6.97
CA ASN A 198 -17.46 -4.90 7.63
C ASN A 198 -17.30 -6.03 6.60
N GLU A 199 -16.65 -7.13 6.98
CA GLU A 199 -16.69 -8.32 6.14
C GLU A 199 -18.13 -8.82 5.93
N PRO A 200 -18.42 -9.40 4.76
CA PRO A 200 -17.48 -9.66 3.65
C PRO A 200 -17.29 -8.47 2.69
N PHE A 201 -18.04 -7.38 2.86
CA PHE A 201 -18.00 -6.23 1.97
C PHE A 201 -16.70 -5.43 2.07
N ALA A 202 -16.02 -5.44 3.22
CA ALA A 202 -14.78 -4.70 3.41
C ALA A 202 -13.65 -5.22 2.52
N SER A 203 -13.44 -6.54 2.46
CA SER A 203 -12.47 -7.14 1.54
C SER A 203 -12.91 -6.94 0.08
N PHE A 204 -14.18 -7.18 -0.25
CA PHE A 204 -14.64 -6.99 -1.62
C PHE A 204 -14.47 -5.55 -2.12
N TRP A 205 -14.84 -4.54 -1.31
CA TRP A 205 -14.63 -3.13 -1.63
C TRP A 205 -13.14 -2.85 -1.89
N ARG A 206 -12.28 -3.32 -1.00
CA ARG A 206 -10.82 -3.12 -1.05
C ARG A 206 -10.19 -3.75 -2.29
N ASP A 207 -10.61 -4.96 -2.63
CA ASP A 207 -9.99 -5.78 -3.67
C ASP A 207 -10.48 -5.43 -5.08
N HIS A 208 -11.64 -4.77 -5.20
CA HIS A 208 -12.28 -4.47 -6.49
C HIS A 208 -12.29 -2.97 -6.86
N GLY A 209 -11.38 -2.18 -6.28
CA GLY A 209 -11.10 -0.79 -6.69
C GLY A 209 -11.61 0.30 -5.75
N GLY A 210 -12.24 -0.09 -4.65
CA GLY A 210 -12.52 0.76 -3.50
C GLY A 210 -13.26 2.05 -3.83
N LEU A 211 -12.81 3.18 -3.28
CA LEU A 211 -13.52 4.44 -3.44
C LEU A 211 -13.61 4.78 -4.91
N SER A 212 -12.51 4.70 -5.68
CA SER A 212 -12.51 5.10 -7.09
C SER A 212 -13.62 4.43 -7.92
N VAL A 213 -13.95 3.17 -7.61
CA VAL A 213 -14.98 2.39 -8.31
C VAL A 213 -16.34 2.52 -7.63
N PHE A 214 -16.42 2.27 -6.32
CA PHE A 214 -17.70 2.12 -5.61
C PHE A 214 -18.11 3.35 -4.82
N GLY A 215 -17.16 4.25 -4.52
CA GLY A 215 -17.39 5.41 -3.68
C GLY A 215 -17.51 5.05 -2.19
N ARG A 216 -17.91 6.03 -1.38
CA ARG A 216 -18.06 5.88 0.07
C ARG A 216 -19.27 5.03 0.41
N PRO A 217 -19.27 4.30 1.54
CA PRO A 217 -20.50 3.70 2.04
C PRO A 217 -21.48 4.81 2.40
N VAL A 218 -22.74 4.66 1.97
CA VAL A 218 -23.85 5.58 2.30
C VAL A 218 -24.90 4.94 3.20
N SER A 219 -24.66 3.69 3.62
CA SER A 219 -25.47 2.96 4.59
C SER A 219 -24.61 2.02 5.43
N GLU A 220 -25.17 1.54 6.55
CA GLU A 220 -24.74 0.28 7.17
C GLU A 220 -25.09 -0.92 6.25
N ALA A 221 -24.54 -2.09 6.55
CA ALA A 221 -25.01 -3.34 5.94
C ALA A 221 -26.38 -3.72 6.53
N ILE A 222 -27.38 -3.91 5.66
CA ILE A 222 -28.77 -4.17 6.02
C ILE A 222 -29.11 -5.61 5.66
N SER A 223 -29.63 -6.38 6.62
CA SER A 223 -30.13 -7.73 6.39
C SER A 223 -31.64 -7.73 6.11
N GLY A 224 -32.10 -8.55 5.16
CA GLY A 224 -33.52 -8.70 4.87
C GLY A 224 -34.19 -7.45 4.28
N GLU A 225 -33.45 -6.66 3.51
CA GLU A 225 -33.97 -5.46 2.86
C GLU A 225 -35.13 -5.80 1.91
N LYS A 226 -36.27 -5.11 2.07
CA LYS A 226 -37.45 -5.35 1.23
C LYS A 226 -37.14 -5.02 -0.22
N GLY A 227 -37.44 -5.97 -1.10
CA GLY A 227 -37.14 -5.87 -2.54
C GLY A 227 -35.98 -6.73 -2.99
N PHE A 228 -35.20 -7.30 -2.05
CA PHE A 228 -34.05 -8.15 -2.34
C PHE A 228 -34.06 -9.46 -1.51
N PRO A 229 -35.13 -10.27 -1.57
CA PRO A 229 -35.25 -11.48 -0.77
C PRO A 229 -34.17 -12.55 -1.04
N GLU A 230 -33.49 -12.47 -2.18
CA GLU A 230 -32.37 -13.33 -2.56
C GLU A 230 -31.06 -12.97 -1.84
N CYS A 231 -30.96 -11.76 -1.29
CA CYS A 231 -29.77 -11.26 -0.61
C CYS A 231 -29.84 -11.52 0.91
N GLN A 232 -28.75 -12.00 1.49
CA GLN A 232 -28.58 -12.09 2.94
C GLN A 232 -28.37 -10.71 3.57
N SER A 233 -27.55 -9.88 2.93
CA SER A 233 -27.34 -8.49 3.32
C SER A 233 -26.99 -7.63 2.12
N ILE A 234 -27.23 -6.33 2.26
CA ILE A 234 -26.96 -5.31 1.26
C ILE A 234 -26.24 -4.15 1.91
N GLN A 235 -25.27 -3.55 1.23
CA GLN A 235 -24.73 -2.26 1.62
C GLN A 235 -24.67 -1.33 0.42
N TRP A 236 -25.09 -0.09 0.64
CA TRP A 236 -25.12 0.95 -0.37
C TRP A 236 -23.84 1.79 -0.31
N PHE A 237 -23.32 2.09 -1.49
CA PHE A 237 -22.19 2.97 -1.73
C PHE A 237 -22.60 4.04 -2.74
N GLU A 238 -21.85 5.14 -2.80
CA GLU A 238 -22.14 6.27 -3.72
C GLU A 238 -22.29 5.83 -5.19
N ARG A 239 -21.61 4.75 -5.61
CA ARG A 239 -21.60 4.26 -7.01
C ARG A 239 -21.96 2.79 -7.17
N ALA A 240 -22.30 2.09 -6.10
CA ALA A 240 -22.63 0.68 -6.18
C ALA A 240 -23.53 0.24 -5.04
N ARG A 241 -24.26 -0.86 -5.26
CA ARG A 241 -24.88 -1.64 -4.22
C ARG A 241 -24.17 -2.98 -4.15
N PHE A 242 -23.68 -3.34 -2.98
CA PHE A 242 -23.13 -4.68 -2.76
C PHE A 242 -24.22 -5.57 -2.19
N GLU A 243 -24.27 -6.79 -2.71
CA GLU A 243 -25.26 -7.79 -2.35
C GLU A 243 -24.54 -9.06 -1.92
N LEU A 244 -24.75 -9.47 -0.67
CA LEU A 244 -24.27 -10.76 -0.19
C LEU A 244 -25.33 -11.81 -0.48
N HIS A 245 -25.00 -12.78 -1.31
CA HIS A 245 -25.88 -13.89 -1.70
C HIS A 245 -25.55 -15.17 -0.89
N PRO A 246 -26.49 -16.14 -0.83
CA PRO A 246 -26.23 -17.45 -0.25
C PRO A 246 -24.93 -18.09 -0.77
N GLY A 247 -24.17 -18.70 0.13
CA GLY A 247 -22.84 -19.24 -0.18
C GLY A 247 -21.69 -18.23 -0.05
N GLY A 248 -21.97 -17.00 0.40
CA GLY A 248 -20.94 -16.00 0.67
C GLY A 248 -20.46 -15.24 -0.57
N VAL A 249 -21.21 -15.31 -1.66
CA VAL A 249 -20.87 -14.64 -2.92
C VAL A 249 -21.32 -13.19 -2.85
N ILE A 250 -20.40 -12.25 -3.12
CA ILE A 250 -20.74 -10.83 -3.25
C ILE A 250 -20.95 -10.49 -4.72
N MET A 251 -22.07 -9.84 -5.02
CA MET A 251 -22.41 -9.33 -6.34
C MET A 251 -22.65 -7.82 -6.30
N LEU A 252 -22.48 -7.19 -7.46
CA LEU A 252 -22.89 -5.81 -7.67
C LEU A 252 -24.35 -5.78 -8.12
N GLY A 253 -25.15 -4.98 -7.42
CA GLY A 253 -26.55 -4.76 -7.79
C GLY A 253 -26.66 -4.21 -9.20
N LEU A 254 -27.59 -4.76 -9.97
CA LEU A 254 -27.82 -4.38 -11.38
C LEU A 254 -28.69 -3.13 -11.47
N VAL A 255 -28.26 -2.03 -10.85
CA VAL A 255 -29.02 -0.78 -10.72
C VAL A 255 -29.56 -0.27 -12.07
N GLY A 256 -28.80 -0.47 -13.16
CA GLY A 256 -29.26 -0.15 -14.52
C GLY A 256 -30.44 -1.01 -15.01
N ASN A 257 -30.48 -2.31 -14.69
CA ASN A 257 -31.62 -3.18 -15.02
C ASN A 257 -32.86 -2.84 -14.20
N GLU A 258 -32.68 -2.38 -12.96
CA GLU A 258 -33.78 -1.95 -12.10
C GLU A 258 -34.40 -0.65 -12.60
N ALA A 259 -33.57 0.33 -12.94
CA ALA A 259 -34.02 1.57 -13.56
C ALA A 259 -34.81 1.29 -14.85
N ARG A 260 -34.34 0.36 -15.69
CA ARG A 260 -35.04 -0.04 -16.91
C ARG A 260 -36.45 -0.59 -16.65
N LYS A 261 -36.64 -1.43 -15.62
CA LYS A 261 -37.97 -1.97 -15.29
C LYS A 261 -38.93 -0.87 -14.87
N LEU A 262 -38.47 0.12 -14.10
CA LEU A 262 -39.28 1.27 -13.70
C LEU A 262 -39.71 2.11 -14.92
N PHE A 263 -38.81 2.33 -15.89
CA PHE A 263 -39.16 3.04 -17.12
C PHE A 263 -40.16 2.28 -18.00
N GLN A 264 -40.14 0.95 -18.01
CA GLN A 264 -41.07 0.14 -18.79
C GLN A 264 -42.47 0.03 -18.16
N MET A 265 -42.61 0.28 -16.86
CA MET A 265 -43.90 0.28 -16.16
C MET A 265 -44.60 1.65 -16.18
N ALA A 266 -43.90 2.70 -16.63
CA ALA A 266 -44.40 4.07 -16.70
C ALA A 266 -44.92 4.48 -18.10
N ILE A 267 -45.01 3.54 -19.04
CA ILE A 267 -45.52 3.68 -20.41
C ILE A 267 -46.70 2.73 -20.58
#